data_AF-A0A951SVR4-F1
#
_entry.id   AF-A0A951SVR4-F1
#
_cell.length_a   1.000
_cell.length_b   1.000
_cell.length_c   1.000
_cell.angle_alpha   90.00
_cell.angle_beta   90.00
_cell.angle_gamma   90.00
#
_symmetry.space_group_name_H-M   'P 1'
#
loop_
_entity.id
_entity.type
_entity.pdbx_description
1 polymer ?
#
loop_
_entity_poly.entity_id
_entity_poly.type
_entity_poly.pdbx_seq_one_letter_code
_entity_poly.pdbx_strand_id
1 'polypeptide(L)' 'MERARLVKQDLPTDIFEEFNKATELGVDCEMMGLNPHRDRLCLLQISRESGSTALVQIDESQPPTRLKQILENQQVRKIF' A
#
# COMPACT_ATOMS: atom_id res chain seq x y z
N MET A 1 15.01 5.13 13.56
CA MET A 1 13.93 4.21 13.11
C MET A 1 13.41 4.74 11.79
N GLU A 2 13.58 3.99 10.71
CA GLU A 2 13.11 4.41 9.38
C GLU A 2 11.58 4.50 9.42
N ARG A 3 11.03 5.71 9.21
CA ARG A 3 9.58 5.95 9.22
C ARG A 3 8.89 5.44 7.95
N ALA A 4 9.66 5.25 6.87
CA ALA A 4 9.15 4.81 5.58
C ALA A 4 10.10 3.79 4.95
N ARG A 5 9.54 2.74 4.33
CA ARG A 5 10.29 1.73 3.58
C ARG A 5 9.76 1.62 2.16
N LEU A 6 10.64 1.82 1.18
CA LEU A 6 10.34 1.56 -0.22
C LEU A 6 10.41 0.06 -0.50
N VAL A 7 9.34 -0.47 -1.07
CA VAL A 7 9.23 -1.87 -1.47
C VAL A 7 8.79 -1.93 -2.93
N LYS A 8 9.22 -2.98 -3.63
CA LYS A 8 8.85 -3.20 -5.03
C LYS A 8 7.76 -4.24 -5.10
N GLN A 9 6.76 -3.93 -5.92
CA GLN A 9 5.65 -4.78 -6.29
C GLN A 9 4.65 -5.10 -5.19
N ASP A 10 5.09 -5.68 -4.06
CA ASP A 10 4.17 -6.17 -3.02
C ASP A 10 4.73 -5.94 -1.61
N LEU A 11 3.89 -6.17 -0.61
CA LEU A 11 4.26 -6.05 0.80
C LEU A 11 5.15 -7.22 1.24
N PRO A 12 6.31 -6.95 1.86
CA PRO A 12 7.07 -7.94 2.63
C PRO A 12 6.21 -8.55 3.75
N THR A 13 6.53 -9.78 4.16
CA THR A 13 5.78 -10.52 5.18
C THR A 13 5.66 -9.75 6.49
N ASP A 14 6.74 -9.10 6.93
CA ASP A 14 6.80 -8.31 8.16
C ASP A 14 5.84 -7.11 8.13
N ILE A 15 5.82 -6.35 7.03
CA ILE A 15 4.90 -5.22 6.86
C ILE A 15 3.46 -5.71 6.73
N PHE A 16 3.24 -6.80 6.00
CA PHE A 16 1.91 -7.39 5.84
C PHE A 16 1.32 -7.80 7.20
N GLU A 17 2.09 -8.50 8.02
CA GLU A 17 1.65 -8.89 9.37
C GLU A 17 1.40 -7.69 10.29
N GLU A 18 2.22 -6.62 10.16
CA GLU A 18 2.00 -5.38 10.90
C GLU A 18 0.70 -4.71 10.46
N PHE A 19 0.47 -4.53 9.16
CA PHE A 19 -0.73 -3.86 8.63
C PHE A 19 -2.01 -4.67 8.86
N ASN A 20 -1.93 -6.00 8.85
CA ASN A 20 -3.09 -6.85 9.12
C ASN A 20 -3.56 -6.79 10.59
N LYS A 21 -2.73 -6.24 11.49
CA LYS A 21 -3.08 -5.99 12.90
C LYS A 21 -3.48 -4.52 13.15
N ALA A 22 -3.49 -3.68 12.12
CA ALA A 22 -3.94 -2.30 12.23
C ALA A 22 -5.46 -2.23 12.32
N THR A 23 -5.97 -1.20 12.99
CA THR A 23 -7.42 -0.91 12.98
C THR A 23 -7.78 0.04 11.85
N GLU A 24 -6.84 0.91 11.47
CA GLU A 24 -6.95 1.84 10.36
C GLU A 24 -5.62 1.98 9.62
N LEU A 25 -5.70 2.29 8.33
CA LEU A 25 -4.57 2.57 7.47
C LEU A 25 -4.87 3.83 6.66
N GLY A 26 -3.93 4.77 6.63
CA GLY A 26 -3.92 5.85 5.65
C GLY A 26 -3.39 5.32 4.32
N VAL A 27 -4.08 5.63 3.23
CA VAL A 27 -3.76 5.16 1.88
C VAL A 27 -3.78 6.34 0.93
N ASP A 28 -2.67 6.58 0.25
CA ASP A 28 -2.55 7.57 -0.82
C ASP A 28 -1.86 6.92 -2.03
N CYS A 29 -1.99 7.53 -3.21
CA CYS A 29 -1.42 7.00 -4.43
C CYS A 29 -0.88 8.05 -5.39
N GLU A 30 0.20 7.71 -6.10
CA GLU A 30 0.76 8.49 -7.19
C GLU A 30 0.47 7.82 -8.53
N MET A 31 -0.08 8.57 -9.49
CA MET A 31 -0.38 8.10 -10.85
C MET A 31 0.43 8.88 -11.89
N MET A 32 0.63 8.31 -13.07
CA MET A 32 1.27 9.02 -14.19
C MET A 32 0.46 10.24 -14.69
N GLY A 33 -0.84 10.28 -14.40
CA GLY A 33 -1.75 11.31 -14.86
C GLY A 33 -3.15 11.11 -14.28
N LEU A 34 -4.13 11.86 -14.80
CA LEU A 34 -5.47 11.95 -14.24
C LEU A 34 -6.48 10.96 -14.85
N ASN A 35 -6.10 10.16 -15.86
CA ASN A 35 -7.00 9.22 -16.53
C ASN A 35 -6.71 7.78 -16.07
N PRO A 36 -7.50 7.19 -15.16
CA PRO A 36 -7.20 5.85 -14.60
C PRO A 36 -7.26 4.71 -15.61
N HIS A 37 -7.91 4.90 -16.77
CA HIS A 37 -7.98 3.89 -17.82
C HIS A 37 -6.73 3.87 -18.71
N ARG A 38 -5.90 4.92 -18.66
CA ARG A 38 -4.68 5.07 -19.47
C ARG A 38 -3.43 5.18 -18.61
N ASP A 39 -3.51 5.93 -17.52
CA ASP A 39 -2.38 6.33 -16.70
C ASP A 39 -2.15 5.32 -15.59
N ARG A 40 -0.88 4.91 -15.44
CA ARG A 40 -0.48 3.84 -14.54
C ARG A 40 -0.46 4.32 -13.09
N LEU A 41 -0.84 3.44 -12.18
CA LEU A 41 -0.54 3.58 -10.76
C LEU A 41 0.97 3.35 -10.56
N CYS A 42 1.70 4.36 -10.11
CA CYS A 42 3.16 4.33 -9.97
C CYS A 42 3.58 3.90 -8.56
N LEU A 43 2.92 4.45 -7.55
CA LEU A 43 3.25 4.28 -6.15
C LEU A 43 1.97 4.23 -5.33
N LEU A 44 1.97 3.37 -4.31
CA LEU A 44 0.97 3.40 -3.25
C LEU A 44 1.68 3.66 -1.92
N GLN A 45 1.24 4.69 -1.19
CA GLN A 45 1.69 4.98 0.16
C GLN A 45 0.68 4.42 1.16
N ILE A 46 1.14 3.56 2.08
CA ILE A 46 0.28 3.04 3.16
C ILE A 46 0.94 3.30 4.49
N SER A 47 0.22 3.98 5.38
CA SER A 47 0.70 4.35 6.71
C SER A 47 -0.22 3.80 7.80
N ARG A 48 0.40 3.31 8.88
CA ARG A 48 -0.28 2.83 10.09
C ARG A 48 -0.28 3.91 11.19
N GLU A 49 -1.16 3.80 12.18
CA GLU A 49 -1.22 4.68 13.36
C GLU A 49 0.11 4.82 14.13
N SER A 50 0.99 3.81 14.05
CA SER A 50 2.33 3.82 14.64
C SER A 50 3.33 4.76 13.94
N GLY A 51 2.97 5.27 12.75
CA GLY A 51 3.85 6.08 11.90
C GLY A 51 4.71 5.27 10.93
N SER A 52 4.63 3.94 10.95
CA SER A 52 5.25 3.06 9.94
C SER A 52 4.58 3.28 8.57
N THR A 53 5.38 3.51 7.53
CA THR A 53 4.89 3.72 6.17
C THR A 53 5.55 2.78 5.16
N ALA A 54 4.75 2.12 4.33
CA ALA A 54 5.22 1.38 3.18
C ALA A 54 4.99 2.22 1.91
N LEU A 55 6.04 2.41 1.11
CA LEU A 55 5.96 2.99 -0.22
C LEU A 55 6.05 1.83 -1.20
N VAL A 56 4.93 1.40 -1.78
CA VAL A 56 4.86 0.25 -2.68
C VAL A 56 4.94 0.74 -4.11
N GLN A 57 6.09 0.53 -4.77
CA GLN A 57 6.23 0.83 -6.19
C GLN A 57 5.54 -0.27 -7.00
N ILE A 58 4.53 0.10 -7.77
CA ILE A 58 3.70 -0.83 -8.53
C ILE A 58 4.23 -0.96 -9.95
N ASP A 59 4.44 -2.20 -10.41
CA ASP A 59 4.60 -2.53 -11.81
C ASP A 59 3.43 -3.39 -12.29
N GLU A 60 3.11 -3.34 -13.58
CA GLU A 60 1.95 -4.05 -14.17
C GLU A 60 2.27 -5.50 -14.52
N SER A 61 3.51 -5.93 -14.32
CA SER A 61 3.97 -7.27 -14.65
C SER A 61 3.32 -8.38 -13.82
N GLN A 62 2.92 -8.10 -12.56
CA GLN A 62 2.24 -9.08 -11.70
C GLN A 62 1.28 -8.43 -10.69
N PRO A 63 0.16 -9.06 -10.32
CA PRO A 63 -0.72 -8.50 -9.28
C PRO A 63 -0.10 -8.65 -7.88
N PRO A 64 -0.14 -7.62 -7.01
CA PRO A 64 0.38 -7.71 -5.65
C PRO A 64 -0.64 -8.39 -4.72
N THR A 65 -0.30 -9.59 -4.26
CA THR A 65 -1.24 -10.47 -3.55
C THR A 65 -1.49 -9.99 -2.13
N ARG A 66 -0.44 -9.66 -1.38
CA ARG A 66 -0.57 -9.24 0.03
C ARG A 66 -1.16 -7.84 0.13
N LEU A 67 -0.74 -6.94 -0.76
CA LEU A 67 -1.32 -5.62 -0.84
C LEU A 67 -2.83 -5.68 -1.10
N LYS A 68 -3.26 -6.50 -2.07
CA LYS A 68 -4.67 -6.72 -2.37
C LYS A 68 -5.43 -7.25 -1.16
N GLN A 69 -4.88 -8.23 -0.45
CA GLN A 69 -5.47 -8.75 0.79
C GLN A 69 -5.67 -7.66 1.85
N ILE A 70 -4.69 -6.78 2.05
CA ILE A 70 -4.83 -5.67 3.00
C ILE A 70 -5.94 -4.70 2.55
N LEU A 71 -5.95 -4.31 1.28
CA LEU A 71 -6.96 -3.38 0.74
C LEU A 71 -8.38 -3.96 0.80
N GLU A 72 -8.53 -5.27 0.58
CA GLU A 72 -9.82 -5.98 0.65
C GLU A 72 -10.27 -6.36 2.08
N ASN A 73 -9.38 -6.29 3.08
CA ASN A 73 -9.71 -6.66 4.46
C ASN A 73 -10.74 -5.70 5.08
N GLN A 74 -11.98 -6.14 5.25
CA GLN A 74 -13.07 -5.33 5.81
C GLN A 74 -12.91 -4.97 7.31
N GLN A 75 -12.02 -5.65 8.03
CA GLN A 75 -11.75 -5.36 9.45
C GLN A 75 -10.79 -4.18 9.64
N VAL A 76 -10.08 -3.77 8.58
CA VAL A 76 -9.14 -2.64 8.61
C VAL A 76 -9.79 -1.47 7.87
N ARG A 77 -10.01 -0.36 8.56
CA ARG A 77 -10.53 0.88 7.95
C ARG A 77 -9.47 1.51 7.05
N LYS A 78 -9.83 1.93 5.85
CA LYS A 78 -8.94 2.69 4.95
C LYS A 78 -9.37 4.15 4.95
N ILE A 79 -8.41 5.04 5.10
CA ILE A 79 -8.57 6.48 4.99
C ILE A 79 -7.86 6.89 3.70
N PHE A 80 -8.59 7.51 2.78
CA PHE A 80 -8.10 8.02 1.50
C PHE A 80 -8.18 9.54 1.49
#